data_AF-A0A182M6D7-F1
#
_entry.id   AF-A0A182M6D7-F1
#
_cell.length_a   1.000
_cell.length_b   1.000
_cell.length_c   1.000
_cell.angle_alpha   90.00
_cell.angle_beta   90.00
_cell.angle_gamma   90.00
#
_symmetry.space_group_name_H-M   'P 1'
#
loop_
_entity.id
_entity.type
_entity.pdbx_description
1 polymer ?
#
loop_
_entity_poly.entity_id
_entity_poly.type
_entity_poly.pdbx_seq_one_letter_code
_entity_poly.pdbx_strand_id
1 'polypeptide(L)'
;MVVFFFVARFCCCPPSSAISDASSGRANRTALNNSSRLRCLPANRLSRPSTSRQPAESEREQCQATGVAMPLTPKNYTWHQKFSRSDVPHGDSDPSDIILRVPFPGNRFQPDDIFTTEQFLKISRPPHYWELFLCHPIDPDVSRCIILENEVVFELVKKDSTLRWDAVELDVPRAERTALKEHYLEQHRKHLEERSKQSAVEKDRKKKHEIHRQIERERNDRTAIDTLLEESKQRELKRMELAMVKEYRPDPQQKSEKKSSSNRATSELCVPEPSQSPPAVRCSGTLEVTFSERTFVTPKRESMEQTELEWTRKQAAARRAVGFADDDLRPDERNPEWLKQRGDTFFQQKNFLAAISAYSAGIRLTKDYYALFLNRSAAHLALENYQRCAEDCSAALELLQPAVESNRKARVACLARRAAALVKLGFLQQGYEEMVAASRLDPKEESLRIEVERLRRCMDDQSESDE
;
A
#
# COMPACT_ATOMS: atom_id res chain seq x y z
N MET A 1 28.65 20.26 3.93
CA MET A 1 28.34 21.37 2.99
C MET A 1 27.20 20.86 2.11
N VAL A 2 26.14 21.65 1.96
CA VAL A 2 24.87 21.37 1.24
C VAL A 2 23.80 20.53 2.00
N VAL A 3 23.05 21.20 2.90
CA VAL A 3 21.63 20.90 3.21
C VAL A 3 20.92 22.24 3.46
N PHE A 4 20.91 23.10 2.44
CA PHE A 4 20.14 24.36 2.40
C PHE A 4 19.77 24.61 0.93
N PHE A 5 18.92 23.76 0.38
CA PHE A 5 18.23 24.02 -0.87
C PHE A 5 16.87 23.33 -0.75
N PHE A 6 15.85 24.09 -0.36
CA PHE A 6 14.48 23.96 -0.85
C PHE A 6 13.61 25.05 -0.19
N VAL A 7 13.91 26.31 -0.53
CA VAL A 7 12.91 27.38 -0.46
C VAL A 7 12.93 28.06 -1.83
N ALA A 8 11.73 28.11 -2.45
CA ALA A 8 11.35 28.79 -3.70
C ALA A 8 11.53 28.07 -5.07
N ARG A 9 10.39 27.62 -5.64
CA ARG A 9 9.79 28.21 -6.86
C ARG A 9 8.46 27.50 -7.21
N PHE A 10 7.33 28.12 -6.90
CA PHE A 10 6.04 27.82 -7.53
C PHE A 10 5.45 29.14 -8.01
N CYS A 11 5.42 29.32 -9.33
CA CYS A 11 4.51 30.21 -10.06
C CYS A 11 4.48 29.79 -11.54
N CYS A 12 3.34 30.02 -12.16
CA CYS A 12 2.83 29.45 -13.41
C CYS A 12 3.51 29.91 -14.73
N CYS A 13 3.62 28.97 -15.67
CA CYS A 13 3.49 29.09 -17.15
C CYS A 13 4.52 29.90 -18.02
N PRO A 14 4.62 29.63 -19.35
CA PRO A 14 5.86 29.22 -20.07
C PRO A 14 6.41 30.30 -21.07
N PRO A 15 7.49 30.10 -21.88
CA PRO A 15 7.48 29.25 -23.11
C PRO A 15 8.83 28.60 -23.59
N SER A 16 8.68 27.73 -24.59
CA SER A 16 9.53 27.41 -25.77
C SER A 16 10.94 26.73 -25.70
N SER A 17 10.97 25.50 -26.24
CA SER A 17 11.88 24.93 -27.25
C SER A 17 13.40 25.20 -27.23
N ALA A 18 14.20 24.15 -27.04
CA ALA A 18 15.38 23.88 -27.88
C ALA A 18 15.85 22.42 -27.74
N ILE A 19 16.16 21.85 -28.90
CA ILE A 19 16.68 20.51 -29.21
C ILE A 19 18.20 20.47 -28.94
N SER A 20 18.73 19.35 -28.43
CA SER A 20 20.00 18.77 -28.92
C SER A 20 20.32 17.42 -28.27
N ASP A 21 20.91 16.58 -29.12
CA ASP A 21 21.24 15.17 -29.04
C ASP A 21 22.41 14.80 -28.11
N ALA A 22 22.57 13.46 -28.01
CA ALA A 22 23.82 12.72 -27.84
C ALA A 22 24.37 12.61 -26.40
N SER A 23 24.98 11.50 -25.96
CA SER A 23 25.22 10.17 -26.51
C SER A 23 25.88 9.33 -25.40
N SER A 24 25.87 8.02 -25.63
CA SER A 24 26.59 6.93 -24.96
C SER A 24 27.93 7.24 -24.26
N GLY A 25 28.17 6.56 -23.13
CA GLY A 25 29.50 6.41 -22.55
C GLY A 25 29.58 5.22 -21.58
N ARG A 26 29.99 4.06 -22.12
CA ARG A 26 30.33 2.82 -21.40
C ARG A 26 31.69 2.91 -20.70
N ALA A 27 31.88 1.97 -19.77
CA ALA A 27 33.14 1.47 -19.21
C ALA A 27 33.69 2.31 -18.04
N ASN A 28 34.16 1.77 -16.91
CA ASN A 28 35.00 0.59 -16.76
C ASN A 28 35.00 0.04 -15.32
N ARG A 29 35.31 -1.25 -15.23
CA ARG A 29 35.69 -1.98 -14.01
C ARG A 29 37.07 -1.53 -13.54
N THR A 30 37.26 -1.43 -12.23
CA THR A 30 38.54 -1.82 -11.61
C THR A 30 38.31 -2.28 -10.18
N ALA A 31 38.67 -3.54 -9.94
CA ALA A 31 38.79 -4.16 -8.64
C ALA A 31 40.07 -3.67 -7.96
N LEU A 32 40.04 -3.54 -6.62
CA LEU A 32 41.24 -3.64 -5.80
C LEU A 32 40.88 -4.39 -4.51
N ASN A 33 41.55 -5.53 -4.36
CA ASN A 33 41.70 -6.33 -3.17
C ASN A 33 42.17 -5.48 -1.98
N ASN A 34 41.73 -5.82 -0.77
CA ASN A 34 42.67 -5.91 0.34
C ASN A 34 42.22 -6.98 1.34
N SER A 35 43.12 -7.94 1.53
CA SER A 35 43.07 -9.01 2.51
C SER A 35 43.74 -8.53 3.79
N SER A 36 43.21 -8.91 4.95
CA SER A 36 43.95 -8.94 6.21
C SER A 36 43.36 -10.02 7.09
N ARG A 37 43.93 -11.23 6.95
CA ARG A 37 43.82 -12.31 7.95
C ARG A 37 44.77 -11.96 9.11
N LEU A 38 44.29 -12.07 10.34
CA LEU A 38 45.13 -12.47 11.47
C LEU A 38 44.44 -13.63 12.21
N ARG A 39 45.26 -14.60 12.55
CA ARG A 39 44.96 -15.93 13.08
C ARG A 39 45.20 -15.98 14.59
N CYS A 40 44.41 -16.84 15.23
CA CYS A 40 44.72 -17.79 16.31
C CYS A 40 45.39 -17.29 17.61
N LEU A 41 44.82 -17.63 18.78
CA LEU A 41 45.03 -18.90 19.52
C LEU A 41 44.21 -18.92 20.85
N PRO A 42 44.11 -20.08 21.56
CA PRO A 42 42.99 -20.46 22.43
C PRO A 42 43.36 -20.78 23.90
N ALA A 43 42.36 -21.31 24.64
CA ALA A 43 42.42 -22.24 25.79
C ALA A 43 42.26 -21.70 27.23
N ASN A 44 41.17 -22.10 27.89
CA ASN A 44 41.07 -22.92 29.13
C ASN A 44 39.66 -22.70 29.76
N ARG A 45 38.76 -23.68 29.90
CA ARG A 45 38.75 -24.99 30.61
C ARG A 45 38.57 -24.83 32.14
N LEU A 46 37.50 -25.47 32.65
CA LEU A 46 37.17 -25.99 34.00
C LEU A 46 35.66 -25.71 34.27
N SER A 47 34.79 -26.61 34.76
CA SER A 47 34.82 -28.04 35.07
C SER A 47 33.39 -28.47 35.45
N ARG A 48 33.03 -29.72 35.14
CA ARG A 48 31.79 -30.40 35.55
C ARG A 48 31.79 -30.73 37.05
N PRO A 49 30.67 -31.26 37.57
CA PRO A 49 30.74 -32.66 38.00
C PRO A 49 29.62 -33.55 37.45
N SER A 50 29.98 -34.81 37.39
CA SER A 50 29.28 -36.00 36.92
C SER A 50 28.45 -36.68 38.01
N THR A 51 27.34 -37.31 37.64
CA THR A 51 26.96 -38.58 38.24
C THR A 51 26.33 -39.47 37.18
N SER A 52 26.88 -40.68 37.10
CA SER A 52 26.65 -41.75 36.15
C SER A 52 25.46 -42.62 36.56
N ARG A 53 24.80 -43.22 35.56
CA ARG A 53 24.38 -44.63 35.60
C ARG A 53 23.91 -45.07 34.19
N GLN A 54 24.72 -45.91 33.55
CA GLN A 54 24.24 -46.92 32.60
C GLN A 54 23.57 -48.06 33.39
N PRO A 55 22.76 -48.95 32.77
CA PRO A 55 23.30 -50.18 32.14
C PRO A 55 22.54 -50.56 30.84
N ALA A 56 23.19 -51.13 29.83
CA ALA A 56 23.51 -52.55 29.55
C ALA A 56 22.49 -53.24 28.60
N GLU A 57 23.06 -53.90 27.59
CA GLU A 57 22.41 -54.80 26.66
C GLU A 57 22.09 -56.14 27.31
N SER A 58 20.96 -56.74 26.89
CA SER A 58 20.65 -58.17 26.71
C SER A 58 19.30 -58.58 27.32
N GLU A 59 18.47 -59.16 26.45
CA GLU A 59 17.20 -59.91 26.61
C GLU A 59 16.32 -59.48 25.41
N ARG A 60 16.55 -60.00 24.19
CA ARG A 60 16.06 -61.30 23.68
C ARG A 60 14.71 -61.72 24.24
N GLU A 61 13.76 -61.78 23.30
CA GLU A 61 12.53 -62.58 23.26
C GLU A 61 11.26 -62.01 23.90
N GLN A 62 10.20 -62.14 23.10
CA GLN A 62 8.77 -62.07 23.44
C GLN A 62 8.12 -60.70 23.57
N CYS A 63 7.78 -60.12 22.41
CA CYS A 63 6.41 -59.67 22.18
C CYS A 63 5.97 -60.12 20.78
N GLN A 64 4.96 -60.96 20.78
CA GLN A 64 4.42 -61.67 19.64
C GLN A 64 3.81 -60.72 18.61
N ALA A 65 3.87 -61.18 17.36
CA ALA A 65 3.19 -60.62 16.22
C ALA A 65 1.71 -60.29 16.52
N THR A 66 1.37 -59.00 16.46
CA THR A 66 0.05 -58.56 16.00
C THR A 66 0.27 -57.59 14.84
N GLY A 67 0.65 -58.17 13.70
CA GLY A 67 0.54 -57.50 12.42
C GLY A 67 -0.94 -57.29 12.11
N VAL A 68 -1.49 -56.14 12.51
CA VAL A 68 -2.71 -55.64 11.88
C VAL A 68 -2.29 -55.06 10.55
N ALA A 69 -2.22 -55.93 9.54
CA ALA A 69 -2.22 -55.53 8.15
C ALA A 69 -3.45 -54.63 7.94
N MET A 70 -3.23 -53.35 7.62
CA MET A 70 -4.31 -52.49 7.17
C MET A 70 -4.95 -53.17 5.94
N PRO A 71 -6.26 -53.48 5.98
CA PRO A 71 -6.88 -54.19 4.89
C PRO A 71 -6.82 -53.32 3.64
N LEU A 72 -6.35 -53.92 2.54
CA LEU A 72 -6.50 -53.41 1.19
C LEU A 72 -8.01 -53.15 0.96
N THR A 73 -8.45 -51.90 1.06
CA THR A 73 -9.82 -51.53 0.72
C THR A 73 -10.05 -51.85 -0.75
N PRO A 74 -11.01 -52.71 -1.11
CA PRO A 74 -11.44 -52.82 -2.50
C PRO A 74 -11.93 -51.44 -2.93
N LYS A 75 -11.41 -50.96 -4.05
CA LYS A 75 -11.81 -49.67 -4.64
C LYS A 75 -13.21 -49.79 -5.20
N ASN A 76 -14.20 -49.78 -4.32
CA ASN A 76 -15.60 -49.78 -4.70
C ASN A 76 -15.92 -48.38 -5.24
N TYR A 77 -15.83 -48.19 -6.55
CA TYR A 77 -16.36 -47.04 -7.27
C TYR A 77 -16.94 -47.50 -8.60
N THR A 78 -17.93 -46.79 -9.10
CA THR A 78 -18.52 -47.05 -10.42
C THR A 78 -18.35 -45.81 -11.28
N TRP A 79 -17.96 -45.99 -12.54
CA TRP A 79 -17.80 -44.86 -13.45
C TRP A 79 -18.50 -45.13 -14.78
N HIS A 80 -19.00 -44.07 -15.40
CA HIS A 80 -19.63 -44.08 -16.70
C HIS A 80 -19.10 -42.92 -17.54
N GLN A 81 -18.85 -43.17 -18.82
CA GLN A 81 -18.54 -42.13 -19.78
C GLN A 81 -19.80 -41.77 -20.57
N LYS A 82 -20.19 -40.50 -20.57
CA LYS A 82 -21.23 -39.99 -21.46
C LYS A 82 -20.63 -39.86 -22.86
N PHE A 83 -21.35 -40.33 -23.86
CA PHE A 83 -21.02 -40.10 -25.27
C PHE A 83 -21.97 -39.03 -25.78
N SER A 84 -21.45 -37.87 -26.15
CA SER A 84 -22.19 -36.89 -26.93
C SER A 84 -22.60 -37.55 -28.26
N ARG A 85 -23.84 -38.03 -28.35
CA ARG A 85 -24.48 -38.28 -29.63
C ARG A 85 -24.85 -36.90 -30.17
N SER A 86 -24.18 -36.50 -31.25
CA SER A 86 -24.71 -35.48 -32.15
C SER A 86 -26.11 -35.93 -32.56
N ASP A 87 -27.14 -35.25 -32.03
CA ASP A 87 -28.54 -35.16 -32.50
C ASP A 87 -29.54 -35.10 -31.32
N VAL A 88 -29.42 -34.09 -30.46
CA VAL A 88 -30.58 -33.61 -29.66
C VAL A 88 -30.55 -32.08 -29.59
N PRO A 89 -31.52 -31.38 -30.21
CA PRO A 89 -31.65 -29.94 -30.08
C PRO A 89 -32.46 -29.58 -28.84
N HIS A 90 -31.88 -28.69 -28.02
CA HIS A 90 -32.52 -27.85 -27.00
C HIS A 90 -32.98 -28.52 -25.69
N GLY A 91 -32.12 -28.40 -24.67
CA GLY A 91 -32.44 -28.56 -23.24
C GLY A 91 -31.22 -29.04 -22.45
N ASP A 92 -30.56 -28.14 -21.71
CA ASP A 92 -29.50 -28.38 -20.70
C ASP A 92 -28.69 -29.69 -20.87
N SER A 93 -27.74 -29.68 -21.81
CA SER A 93 -26.73 -30.74 -21.85
C SER A 93 -25.66 -30.46 -20.79
N ASP A 94 -25.69 -31.23 -19.69
CA ASP A 94 -24.60 -31.24 -18.72
C ASP A 94 -23.25 -31.45 -19.44
N PRO A 95 -22.25 -30.57 -19.25
CA PRO A 95 -20.95 -30.66 -19.93
C PRO A 95 -20.08 -31.83 -19.45
N SER A 96 -20.58 -32.63 -18.50
CA SER A 96 -19.86 -33.69 -17.80
C SER A 96 -19.62 -34.89 -18.72
N ASP A 97 -18.37 -35.15 -19.09
CA ASP A 97 -17.96 -36.27 -19.95
C ASP A 97 -17.88 -37.60 -19.20
N ILE A 98 -17.52 -37.56 -17.91
CA ILE A 98 -17.31 -38.73 -17.06
C ILE A 98 -18.04 -38.53 -15.75
N ILE A 99 -18.80 -39.53 -15.33
CA ILE A 99 -19.44 -39.56 -14.02
C ILE A 99 -18.80 -40.67 -13.21
N LEU A 100 -18.19 -40.33 -12.08
CA LEU A 100 -17.55 -41.25 -11.15
C LEU A 100 -18.26 -41.19 -9.80
N ARG A 101 -18.78 -42.33 -9.34
CA ARG A 101 -19.53 -42.47 -8.10
C ARG A 101 -18.72 -43.28 -7.10
N VAL A 102 -18.50 -42.70 -5.92
CA VAL A 102 -17.75 -43.33 -4.83
C VAL A 102 -18.68 -43.51 -3.64
N PRO A 103 -19.14 -44.74 -3.33
CA PRO A 103 -20.03 -45.03 -2.21
C PRO A 103 -19.34 -44.80 -0.87
N PHE A 104 -19.97 -43.98 -0.03
CA PHE A 104 -19.61 -43.73 1.36
C PHE A 104 -20.90 -43.63 2.21
N PRO A 105 -21.40 -44.75 2.75
CA PRO A 105 -22.65 -44.78 3.50
C PRO A 105 -22.59 -43.88 4.74
N GLY A 106 -23.57 -42.99 4.92
CA GLY A 106 -23.64 -42.10 6.08
C GLY A 106 -22.48 -41.11 6.17
N ASN A 107 -22.00 -40.61 5.03
CA ASN A 107 -20.87 -39.70 5.03
C ASN A 107 -21.25 -38.30 5.55
N ARG A 108 -20.23 -37.60 6.06
CA ARG A 108 -20.35 -36.21 6.59
C ARG A 108 -19.28 -35.31 5.96
N PHE A 109 -18.96 -35.55 4.68
CA PHE A 109 -17.91 -34.81 4.00
C PHE A 109 -18.33 -33.34 3.82
N GLN A 110 -17.33 -32.47 3.88
CA GLN A 110 -17.42 -31.07 3.50
C GLN A 110 -16.68 -30.89 2.16
N PRO A 111 -16.94 -29.80 1.42
CA PRO A 111 -16.21 -29.49 0.19
C PRO A 111 -14.68 -29.49 0.38
N ASP A 112 -14.17 -29.04 1.52
CA ASP A 112 -12.74 -29.00 1.85
C ASP A 112 -12.09 -30.39 2.03
N ASP A 113 -12.89 -31.43 2.26
CA ASP A 113 -12.39 -32.80 2.39
C ASP A 113 -12.09 -33.43 1.02
N ILE A 114 -12.54 -32.80 -0.05
CA ILE A 114 -12.46 -33.28 -1.43
C ILE A 114 -11.48 -32.41 -2.19
N PHE A 115 -10.55 -33.07 -2.86
CA PHE A 115 -9.51 -32.42 -3.61
C PHE A 115 -9.48 -32.96 -5.04
N THR A 116 -9.73 -32.06 -5.99
CA THR A 116 -9.83 -32.34 -7.42
C THR A 116 -8.72 -31.60 -8.16
N THR A 117 -7.87 -32.33 -8.87
CA THR A 117 -6.87 -31.75 -9.78
C THR A 117 -7.04 -32.28 -11.20
N GLU A 118 -6.18 -31.84 -12.11
CA GLU A 118 -6.18 -32.28 -13.51
C GLU A 118 -6.06 -33.81 -13.65
N GLN A 119 -5.29 -34.50 -12.81
CA GLN A 119 -5.05 -35.95 -12.95
C GLN A 119 -5.13 -36.74 -11.63
N PHE A 120 -5.55 -36.10 -10.55
CA PHE A 120 -5.59 -36.72 -9.23
C PHE A 120 -6.82 -36.27 -8.45
N LEU A 121 -7.57 -37.25 -7.96
CA LEU A 121 -8.73 -37.05 -7.08
C LEU A 121 -8.42 -37.64 -5.71
N LYS A 122 -8.85 -36.92 -4.67
CA LYS A 122 -8.64 -37.36 -3.29
C LYS A 122 -9.82 -36.95 -2.42
N ILE A 123 -10.25 -37.86 -1.56
CA ILE A 123 -11.20 -37.62 -0.48
C ILE A 123 -10.50 -38.01 0.82
N SER A 124 -10.47 -37.11 1.80
CA SER A 124 -9.69 -37.30 3.02
C SER A 124 -10.39 -36.71 4.23
N ARG A 125 -11.16 -37.54 4.94
CA ARG A 125 -11.77 -37.19 6.22
C ARG A 125 -11.81 -38.44 7.12
N PRO A 126 -11.07 -38.48 8.24
CA PRO A 126 -11.05 -39.65 9.13
C PRO A 126 -12.47 -40.09 9.53
N PRO A 127 -12.80 -41.39 9.47
CA PRO A 127 -11.94 -42.55 9.15
C PRO A 127 -11.79 -42.88 7.66
N HIS A 128 -12.40 -42.09 6.75
CA HIS A 128 -12.44 -42.36 5.33
C HIS A 128 -11.26 -41.73 4.57
N TYR A 129 -10.62 -42.52 3.72
CA TYR A 129 -9.58 -42.07 2.81
C TYR A 129 -9.76 -42.75 1.45
N TRP A 130 -9.73 -41.95 0.38
CA TRP A 130 -9.83 -42.45 -0.99
C TRP A 130 -9.00 -41.58 -1.92
N GLU A 131 -8.33 -42.23 -2.87
CA GLU A 131 -7.52 -41.55 -3.88
C GLU A 131 -7.59 -42.29 -5.22
N LEU A 132 -7.56 -41.50 -6.30
CA LEU A 132 -7.60 -42.00 -7.67
C LEU A 132 -6.67 -41.16 -8.55
N PHE A 133 -5.78 -41.84 -9.27
CA PHE A 133 -4.98 -41.25 -10.34
C PHE A 133 -5.72 -41.45 -11.65
N LEU A 134 -6.00 -40.38 -12.38
CA LEU A 134 -6.73 -40.43 -13.64
C LEU A 134 -5.78 -40.75 -14.80
N CYS A 135 -6.22 -41.58 -15.75
CA CYS A 135 -5.45 -41.89 -16.96
C CYS A 135 -5.14 -40.66 -17.81
N HIS A 136 -6.08 -39.72 -17.86
CA HIS A 136 -6.01 -38.53 -18.72
C HIS A 136 -6.44 -37.28 -17.96
N PRO A 137 -5.97 -36.10 -18.39
CA PRO A 137 -6.26 -34.85 -17.71
C PRO A 137 -7.73 -34.43 -17.88
N ILE A 138 -8.29 -33.93 -16.79
CA ILE A 138 -9.59 -33.28 -16.71
C ILE A 138 -9.41 -31.77 -16.53
N ASP A 139 -10.46 -31.01 -16.84
CA ASP A 139 -10.53 -29.59 -16.50
C ASP A 139 -11.14 -29.41 -15.10
N PRO A 140 -10.33 -29.06 -14.08
CA PRO A 140 -10.83 -28.93 -12.70
C PRO A 140 -11.75 -27.71 -12.50
N ASP A 141 -11.72 -26.71 -13.39
CA ASP A 141 -12.54 -25.50 -13.26
C ASP A 141 -13.98 -25.72 -13.73
N VAL A 142 -14.17 -26.62 -14.70
CA VAL A 142 -15.49 -26.97 -15.23
C VAL A 142 -16.04 -28.22 -14.54
N SER A 143 -15.16 -29.13 -14.09
CA SER A 143 -15.55 -30.35 -13.37
C SER A 143 -16.19 -30.02 -12.03
N ARG A 144 -17.22 -30.80 -11.66
CA ARG A 144 -18.00 -30.61 -10.43
C ARG A 144 -17.91 -31.82 -9.52
N CYS A 145 -18.05 -31.58 -8.23
CA CYS A 145 -18.19 -32.64 -7.23
C CYS A 145 -19.45 -32.41 -6.42
N ILE A 146 -20.25 -33.47 -6.28
CA ILE A 146 -21.54 -33.47 -5.57
C ILE A 146 -21.42 -34.45 -4.41
N ILE A 147 -21.61 -33.96 -3.19
CA ILE A 147 -21.59 -34.75 -1.96
C ILE A 147 -23.03 -35.13 -1.63
N LEU A 148 -23.36 -36.42 -1.68
CA LEU A 148 -24.67 -36.96 -1.27
C LEU A 148 -24.53 -37.70 0.06
N GLU A 149 -25.64 -38.03 0.72
CA GLU A 149 -25.64 -38.67 2.05
C GLU A 149 -24.88 -40.01 2.09
N ASN A 150 -24.89 -40.77 0.98
CA ASN A 150 -24.34 -42.12 0.91
C ASN A 150 -23.29 -42.31 -0.20
N GLU A 151 -23.02 -41.29 -1.01
CA GLU A 151 -22.03 -41.36 -2.09
C GLU A 151 -21.46 -39.98 -2.41
N VAL A 152 -20.27 -39.96 -3.01
CA VAL A 152 -19.66 -38.77 -3.60
C VAL A 152 -19.64 -38.97 -5.10
N VAL A 153 -20.21 -38.02 -5.84
CA VAL A 153 -20.31 -38.06 -7.30
C VAL A 153 -19.38 -36.99 -7.89
N PHE A 154 -18.43 -37.41 -8.72
CA PHE A 154 -17.61 -36.52 -9.52
C PHE A 154 -18.14 -36.48 -10.95
N GLU A 155 -18.45 -35.28 -11.40
CA GLU A 155 -18.82 -34.96 -12.77
C GLU A 155 -17.62 -34.29 -13.44
N LEU A 156 -16.86 -35.07 -14.19
CA LEU A 156 -15.57 -34.64 -14.73
C LEU A 156 -15.72 -34.29 -16.21
N VAL A 157 -15.12 -33.15 -16.60
CA VAL A 157 -15.01 -32.70 -17.98
C VAL A 157 -13.59 -32.99 -18.47
N LYS A 158 -13.46 -33.63 -19.63
CA LYS A 158 -12.15 -33.95 -20.20
C LYS A 158 -11.50 -32.68 -20.71
N LYS A 159 -10.19 -32.57 -20.51
CA LYS A 159 -9.40 -31.50 -21.16
C LYS A 159 -9.40 -31.68 -22.69
N ASP A 160 -9.31 -32.94 -23.13
CA ASP A 160 -9.41 -33.36 -24.53
C ASP A 160 -10.72 -34.13 -24.75
N SER A 161 -11.75 -33.45 -25.27
CA SER A 161 -13.10 -34.03 -25.45
C SER A 161 -13.18 -35.14 -26.51
N THR A 162 -12.21 -35.21 -27.42
CA THR A 162 -12.14 -36.23 -28.48
C THR A 162 -11.57 -37.57 -28.02
N LEU A 163 -10.98 -37.62 -26.82
CA LEU A 163 -10.27 -38.79 -26.31
C LEU A 163 -11.22 -39.76 -25.60
N ARG A 164 -11.28 -41.02 -26.06
CA ARG A 164 -12.02 -42.08 -25.35
C ARG A 164 -11.18 -42.62 -24.18
N TRP A 165 -11.81 -42.84 -23.04
CA TRP A 165 -11.14 -43.43 -21.88
C TRP A 165 -11.49 -44.92 -21.82
N ASP A 166 -10.50 -45.79 -21.94
CA ASP A 166 -10.69 -47.24 -21.79
C ASP A 166 -10.67 -47.67 -20.32
N ALA A 167 -9.98 -46.88 -19.48
CA ALA A 167 -9.99 -46.99 -18.02
C ALA A 167 -9.93 -45.59 -17.39
N VAL A 168 -10.56 -45.43 -16.23
CA VAL A 168 -10.50 -44.18 -15.45
C VAL A 168 -9.25 -44.09 -14.58
N GLU A 169 -8.78 -45.23 -14.08
CA GLU A 169 -7.63 -45.32 -13.17
C GLU A 169 -6.33 -45.61 -13.91
N LEU A 170 -5.32 -44.80 -13.65
CA LEU A 170 -3.94 -45.09 -14.02
C LEU A 170 -3.37 -46.14 -13.05
N ASP A 171 -2.99 -47.31 -13.58
CA ASP A 171 -2.32 -48.34 -12.78
C ASP A 171 -0.88 -47.92 -12.48
N VAL A 172 -0.58 -47.68 -11.20
CA VAL A 172 0.71 -47.16 -10.74
C VAL A 172 1.26 -48.07 -9.64
N PRO A 173 2.50 -48.57 -9.79
CA PRO A 173 3.17 -49.38 -8.78
C PRO A 173 3.21 -48.67 -7.42
N ARG A 174 2.97 -49.42 -6.33
CA ARG A 174 2.88 -48.85 -4.97
C ARG A 174 4.09 -47.99 -4.57
N ALA A 175 5.29 -48.32 -5.05
CA ALA A 175 6.51 -47.58 -4.78
C ALA A 175 6.53 -46.18 -5.41
N GLU A 176 5.86 -45.99 -6.55
CA GLU A 176 5.89 -44.76 -7.34
C GLU A 176 4.70 -43.84 -7.06
N ARG A 177 3.63 -44.35 -6.45
CA ARG A 177 2.40 -43.59 -6.13
C ARG A 177 2.67 -42.32 -5.32
N THR A 178 3.60 -42.37 -4.36
CA THR A 178 3.95 -41.20 -3.53
C THR A 178 4.63 -40.12 -4.37
N ALA A 179 5.59 -40.50 -5.23
CA ALA A 179 6.30 -39.56 -6.09
C ALA A 179 5.37 -38.94 -7.14
N LEU A 180 4.50 -39.76 -7.76
CA LEU A 180 3.52 -39.28 -8.74
C LEU A 180 2.50 -38.33 -8.11
N LYS A 181 2.07 -38.62 -6.88
CA LYS A 181 1.20 -37.73 -6.10
C LYS A 181 1.86 -36.40 -5.83
N GLU A 182 3.10 -36.38 -5.34
CA GLU A 182 3.84 -35.13 -5.13
C GLU A 182 3.96 -34.32 -6.43
N HIS A 183 4.23 -35.00 -7.55
CA HIS A 183 4.31 -34.36 -8.86
C HIS A 183 2.99 -33.68 -9.25
N TYR A 184 1.85 -34.37 -9.16
CA TYR A 184 0.54 -33.79 -9.50
C TYR A 184 0.11 -32.67 -8.56
N LEU A 185 0.42 -32.80 -7.26
CA LEU A 185 0.17 -31.73 -6.30
C LEU A 185 1.01 -30.48 -6.60
N GLU A 186 2.27 -30.67 -6.98
CA GLU A 186 3.14 -29.56 -7.36
C GLU A 186 2.68 -28.87 -8.66
N GLN A 187 2.30 -29.66 -9.67
CA GLN A 187 1.75 -29.13 -10.92
C GLN A 187 0.48 -28.32 -10.68
N HIS A 188 -0.46 -28.85 -9.88
CA HIS A 188 -1.69 -28.15 -9.54
C HIS A 188 -1.40 -26.84 -8.78
N ARG A 189 -0.44 -26.85 -7.84
CA ARG A 189 -0.02 -25.63 -7.14
C ARG A 189 0.55 -24.58 -8.10
N LYS A 190 1.39 -24.99 -9.06
CA LYS A 190 1.93 -24.08 -10.09
C LYS A 190 0.82 -23.49 -10.96
N HIS A 191 -0.16 -24.29 -11.36
CA HIS A 191 -1.30 -23.83 -12.13
C HIS A 191 -2.14 -22.78 -11.36
N LEU A 192 -2.45 -23.04 -10.08
CA LEU A 192 -3.15 -22.09 -9.21
C LEU A 192 -2.38 -20.77 -9.04
N GLU A 193 -1.06 -20.83 -8.88
CA GLU A 193 -0.20 -19.64 -8.75
C GLU A 193 -0.22 -18.81 -10.04
N GLU A 194 -0.07 -19.46 -11.20
CA GLU A 194 -0.09 -18.81 -12.50
C GLU A 194 -1.44 -18.14 -12.78
N ARG A 195 -2.55 -18.83 -12.47
CA ARG A 195 -3.90 -18.25 -12.56
C ARG A 195 -4.07 -17.02 -11.69
N SER A 196 -3.56 -17.05 -10.46
CA SER A 196 -3.59 -15.90 -9.54
C SER A 196 -2.81 -14.71 -10.11
N LYS A 197 -1.62 -14.96 -10.66
CA LYS A 197 -0.81 -13.94 -11.35
C LYS A 197 -1.54 -13.35 -12.55
N GLN A 198 -2.14 -14.18 -13.39
CA GLN A 198 -2.89 -13.73 -14.58
C GLN A 198 -4.11 -12.88 -14.18
N SER A 199 -4.87 -13.29 -13.17
CA SER A 199 -6.00 -12.49 -12.67
C SER A 199 -5.54 -11.14 -12.10
N ALA A 200 -4.40 -11.10 -11.40
CA ALA A 200 -3.84 -9.86 -10.90
C ALA A 200 -3.43 -8.91 -12.03
N VAL A 201 -2.77 -9.43 -13.08
CA VAL A 201 -2.39 -8.67 -14.28
C VAL A 201 -3.63 -8.14 -15.00
N GLU A 202 -4.68 -8.96 -15.14
CA GLU A 202 -5.91 -8.53 -15.81
C GLU A 202 -6.64 -7.41 -15.02
N LYS A 203 -6.67 -7.52 -13.68
CA LYS A 203 -7.23 -6.48 -12.81
C LYS A 203 -6.45 -5.17 -12.91
N ASP A 204 -5.12 -5.23 -12.91
CA ASP A 204 -4.26 -4.06 -13.12
C ASP A 204 -4.49 -3.44 -14.51
N ARG A 205 -4.60 -4.28 -15.54
CA ARG A 205 -4.92 -3.84 -16.91
C ARG A 205 -6.25 -3.10 -16.93
N LYS A 206 -7.32 -3.65 -16.36
CA LYS A 206 -8.64 -2.99 -16.31
C LYS A 206 -8.58 -1.64 -15.58
N LYS A 207 -7.88 -1.56 -14.45
CA LYS A 207 -7.68 -0.30 -13.71
C LYS A 207 -6.97 0.76 -14.55
N LYS A 208 -5.89 0.38 -15.24
CA LYS A 208 -5.15 1.30 -16.13
C LYS A 208 -6.02 1.82 -17.27
N HIS A 209 -6.82 0.95 -17.89
CA HIS A 209 -7.75 1.37 -18.95
C HIS A 209 -8.79 2.37 -18.43
N GLU A 210 -9.32 2.17 -17.22
CA GLU A 210 -10.28 3.10 -16.63
C GLU A 210 -9.65 4.46 -16.31
N ILE A 211 -8.45 4.48 -15.73
CA ILE A 211 -7.70 5.71 -15.48
C ILE A 211 -7.41 6.44 -16.80
N HIS A 212 -6.98 5.72 -17.83
CA HIS A 212 -6.71 6.30 -19.14
C HIS A 212 -7.97 6.95 -19.75
N ARG A 213 -9.11 6.25 -19.68
CA ARG A 213 -10.42 6.76 -20.12
C ARG A 213 -10.85 8.02 -19.36
N GLN A 214 -10.49 8.14 -18.08
CA GLN A 214 -10.77 9.34 -17.29
C GLN A 214 -9.88 10.51 -17.69
N ILE A 215 -8.57 10.27 -17.87
CA ILE A 215 -7.60 11.28 -18.32
C ILE A 215 -7.99 11.83 -19.71
N GLU A 216 -8.45 10.95 -20.61
CA GLU A 216 -8.87 11.35 -21.95
C GLU A 216 -10.09 12.27 -21.92
N ARG A 217 -11.09 11.97 -21.06
CA ARG A 217 -12.24 12.85 -20.83
C ARG A 217 -11.81 14.22 -20.29
N GLU A 218 -10.99 14.24 -19.24
CA GLU A 218 -10.50 15.50 -18.64
C GLU A 218 -9.64 16.32 -19.61
N ARG A 219 -8.86 15.67 -20.47
CA ARG A 219 -8.10 16.36 -21.53
C ARG A 219 -9.03 17.00 -22.55
N ASN A 220 -10.04 16.28 -23.02
CA ASN A 220 -11.01 16.81 -23.98
C ASN A 220 -11.76 18.02 -23.39
N ASP A 221 -12.22 17.90 -22.14
CA ASP A 221 -12.89 19.00 -21.42
C ASP A 221 -11.98 20.22 -21.31
N ARG A 222 -10.71 20.03 -20.93
CA ARG A 222 -9.73 21.13 -20.83
C ARG A 222 -9.49 21.80 -22.18
N THR A 223 -9.32 21.03 -23.25
CA THR A 223 -9.14 21.60 -24.61
C THR A 223 -10.38 22.37 -25.09
N ALA A 224 -11.58 21.90 -24.73
CA ALA A 224 -12.82 22.62 -25.05
C ALA A 224 -12.89 23.97 -24.32
N ILE A 225 -12.53 24.00 -23.03
CA ILE A 225 -12.48 25.24 -22.24
C ILE A 225 -11.46 26.22 -22.83
N ASP A 226 -10.25 25.75 -23.13
CA ASP A 226 -9.19 26.59 -23.70
C ASP A 226 -9.62 27.20 -25.05
N THR A 227 -10.33 26.42 -25.87
CA THR A 227 -10.88 26.88 -27.16
C THR A 227 -11.95 27.95 -26.95
N LEU A 228 -12.89 27.75 -26.02
CA LEU A 228 -13.91 28.74 -25.68
C LEU A 228 -13.31 30.05 -25.14
N LEU A 229 -12.25 29.95 -24.32
CA LEU A 229 -11.57 31.11 -23.78
C LEU A 229 -10.89 31.92 -24.89
N GLU A 230 -10.20 31.26 -25.82
CA GLU A 230 -9.53 31.90 -26.95
C GLU A 230 -10.55 32.54 -27.91
N GLU A 231 -11.68 31.87 -28.18
CA GLU A 231 -12.77 32.45 -28.96
C GLU A 231 -13.35 33.70 -28.29
N SER A 232 -13.59 33.67 -26.98
CA SER A 232 -14.10 34.81 -26.22
C SER A 232 -13.13 35.99 -26.29
N LYS A 233 -11.83 35.71 -26.10
CA LYS A 233 -10.76 36.71 -26.20
C LYS A 233 -10.71 37.34 -27.59
N GLN A 234 -10.80 36.54 -28.66
CA GLN A 234 -10.80 37.04 -30.03
C GLN A 234 -12.04 37.90 -30.36
N ARG A 235 -13.21 37.53 -29.84
CA ARG A 235 -14.44 38.33 -30.01
C ARG A 235 -14.30 39.70 -29.35
N GLU A 236 -13.77 39.77 -28.13
CA GLU A 236 -13.55 41.04 -27.44
C GLU A 236 -12.47 41.89 -28.10
N LEU A 237 -11.38 41.29 -28.57
CA LEU A 237 -10.35 42.00 -29.36
C LEU A 237 -10.93 42.63 -30.64
N LYS A 238 -11.71 41.87 -31.42
CA LYS A 238 -12.39 42.39 -32.62
C LYS A 238 -13.40 43.49 -32.28
N ARG A 239 -14.12 43.36 -31.17
CA ARG A 239 -15.06 44.38 -30.71
C ARG A 239 -14.34 45.69 -30.37
N MET A 240 -13.20 45.60 -29.69
CA MET A 240 -12.36 46.75 -29.36
C MET A 240 -11.80 47.42 -30.62
N GLU A 241 -11.31 46.63 -31.58
CA GLU A 241 -10.83 47.12 -32.88
C GLU A 241 -11.92 47.87 -33.66
N LEU A 242 -13.13 47.28 -33.75
CA LEU A 242 -14.27 47.92 -34.41
C LEU A 242 -14.74 49.19 -33.68
N ALA A 243 -14.66 49.23 -32.35
CA ALA A 243 -14.99 50.41 -31.56
C ALA A 243 -14.00 51.56 -31.84
N MET A 244 -12.70 51.27 -31.89
CA MET A 244 -11.68 52.25 -32.27
C MET A 244 -11.90 52.80 -33.69
N VAL A 245 -12.28 51.94 -34.64
CA VAL A 245 -12.58 52.36 -36.02
C VAL A 245 -13.84 53.23 -36.08
N LYS A 246 -14.84 52.99 -35.21
CA LYS A 246 -16.08 53.77 -35.17
C LYS A 246 -15.88 55.16 -34.54
N GLU A 247 -15.03 55.30 -33.53
CA GLU A 247 -14.65 56.61 -32.95
C GLU A 247 -13.87 57.49 -33.93
N TYR A 248 -13.20 56.91 -34.94
CA TYR A 248 -12.48 57.66 -35.97
C TYR A 248 -13.36 58.18 -37.12
N ARG A 249 -14.65 57.86 -37.17
CA ARG A 249 -15.60 58.46 -38.13
C ARG A 249 -16.31 59.66 -37.51
N PRO A 250 -16.10 60.90 -38.00
CA PRO A 250 -16.90 62.03 -37.56
C PRO A 250 -18.29 61.93 -38.21
N ASP A 251 -19.33 61.68 -37.41
CA ASP A 251 -20.72 61.59 -37.89
C ASP A 251 -21.42 62.97 -37.79
N PRO A 252 -22.12 63.43 -38.84
CA PRO A 252 -23.02 64.57 -38.73
C PRO A 252 -24.35 64.16 -38.08
N GLN A 253 -24.77 64.99 -37.13
CA GLN A 253 -26.01 65.00 -36.35
C GLN A 253 -27.28 64.45 -37.05
N GLN A 254 -28.11 63.70 -36.31
CA GLN A 254 -29.56 64.01 -36.17
C GLN A 254 -30.28 63.22 -35.05
N LYS A 255 -31.48 63.74 -34.71
CA LYS A 255 -32.27 63.68 -33.46
C LYS A 255 -33.14 62.43 -33.24
N SER A 256 -33.60 62.31 -31.98
CA SER A 256 -34.93 61.81 -31.51
C SER A 256 -35.16 60.29 -31.57
N GLU A 257 -35.90 59.58 -30.70
CA GLU A 257 -37.04 59.87 -29.81
C GLU A 257 -37.06 58.91 -28.59
N LYS A 258 -37.81 59.27 -27.54
CA LYS A 258 -38.21 58.40 -26.41
C LYS A 258 -39.24 57.35 -26.86
N LYS A 259 -39.14 56.11 -26.39
CA LYS A 259 -40.31 55.27 -26.04
C LYS A 259 -40.01 54.33 -24.86
N SER A 260 -40.97 54.32 -23.95
CA SER A 260 -41.14 53.49 -22.75
C SER A 260 -41.61 52.07 -23.06
N SER A 261 -41.17 51.08 -22.28
CA SER A 261 -41.96 49.93 -21.79
C SER A 261 -41.12 49.22 -20.71
N SER A 262 -41.46 49.36 -19.43
CA SER A 262 -42.27 48.42 -18.65
C SER A 262 -41.98 46.95 -18.98
N ASN A 263 -41.24 46.26 -18.11
CA ASN A 263 -41.84 45.15 -17.36
C ASN A 263 -41.04 44.83 -16.08
N ARG A 264 -41.73 45.16 -14.99
CA ARG A 264 -41.55 44.71 -13.63
C ARG A 264 -41.83 43.21 -13.56
N ALA A 265 -40.89 42.44 -13.04
CA ALA A 265 -41.14 41.12 -12.44
C ALA A 265 -40.24 40.97 -11.22
N THR A 266 -40.59 41.70 -10.17
CA THR A 266 -40.32 41.35 -8.79
C THR A 266 -41.13 40.08 -8.48
N SER A 267 -40.49 38.92 -8.46
CA SER A 267 -41.07 37.70 -7.92
C SER A 267 -40.89 37.70 -6.41
N GLU A 268 -41.99 37.98 -5.73
CA GLU A 268 -42.16 37.83 -4.29
C GLU A 268 -41.98 36.36 -3.87
N LEU A 269 -41.17 36.19 -2.83
CA LEU A 269 -41.28 35.26 -1.71
C LEU A 269 -42.29 34.11 -1.84
N CYS A 270 -41.77 32.88 -1.86
CA CYS A 270 -42.40 31.76 -1.16
C CYS A 270 -41.49 31.41 0.02
N VAL A 271 -41.86 31.88 1.22
CA VAL A 271 -41.26 31.48 2.49
C VAL A 271 -41.93 30.17 2.90
N PRO A 272 -41.20 29.04 3.03
CA PRO A 272 -41.71 27.90 3.77
C PRO A 272 -41.57 28.19 5.27
N GLU A 273 -42.69 28.09 5.98
CA GLU A 273 -42.83 28.00 7.44
C GLU A 273 -41.68 27.23 8.13
N PRO A 274 -41.08 27.74 9.21
CA PRO A 274 -40.07 27.03 9.98
C PRO A 274 -40.76 26.08 10.95
N SER A 275 -41.02 24.85 10.53
CA SER A 275 -41.40 23.79 11.47
C SER A 275 -40.43 22.61 11.40
N GLN A 276 -39.81 22.37 12.56
CA GLN A 276 -38.98 21.24 12.97
C GLN A 276 -37.47 21.38 12.72
N SER A 277 -36.77 21.85 13.75
CA SER A 277 -35.33 21.63 13.90
C SER A 277 -35.02 20.13 13.82
N PRO A 278 -33.98 19.70 13.09
CA PRO A 278 -33.59 18.30 13.07
C PRO A 278 -33.33 17.80 14.50
N PRO A 279 -33.70 16.55 14.83
CA PRO A 279 -33.47 16.02 16.17
C PRO A 279 -31.98 16.09 16.52
N ALA A 280 -31.67 16.44 17.77
CA ALA A 280 -30.31 16.58 18.24
C ALA A 280 -29.49 15.32 17.93
N VAL A 281 -28.33 15.51 17.29
CA VAL A 281 -27.38 14.44 17.00
C VAL A 281 -26.98 13.80 18.33
N ARG A 282 -27.12 12.48 18.43
CA ARG A 282 -26.77 11.73 19.65
C ARG A 282 -25.31 12.01 19.99
N CYS A 283 -25.03 12.30 21.26
CA CYS A 283 -23.66 12.48 21.74
C CYS A 283 -22.87 11.19 21.51
N SER A 284 -21.74 11.27 20.80
CA SER A 284 -20.81 10.15 20.68
C SER A 284 -20.10 9.95 22.02
N GLY A 285 -20.35 8.82 22.68
CA GLY A 285 -19.54 8.37 23.80
C GLY A 285 -18.29 7.66 23.28
N THR A 286 -17.11 8.06 23.75
CA THR A 286 -15.88 7.32 23.51
C THR A 286 -15.90 6.07 24.38
N LEU A 287 -16.15 4.91 23.76
CA LEU A 287 -15.94 3.62 24.40
C LEU A 287 -14.42 3.40 24.49
N GLU A 288 -13.87 3.49 25.70
CA GLU A 288 -12.52 3.00 25.96
C GLU A 288 -12.53 1.48 25.89
N VAL A 289 -12.29 0.96 24.69
CA VAL A 289 -12.10 -0.47 24.47
C VAL A 289 -10.67 -0.82 24.85
N THR A 290 -10.47 -1.24 26.09
CA THR A 290 -9.22 -1.85 26.52
C THR A 290 -9.22 -3.31 26.08
N PHE A 291 -8.44 -3.63 25.05
CA PHE A 291 -8.25 -5.01 24.63
C PHE A 291 -7.39 -5.73 25.65
N SER A 292 -7.87 -6.86 26.16
CA SER A 292 -7.06 -7.75 26.99
C SER A 292 -5.89 -8.29 26.16
N GLU A 293 -4.67 -8.28 26.73
CA GLU A 293 -3.52 -8.91 26.10
C GLU A 293 -3.83 -10.37 25.82
N ARG A 294 -3.80 -10.73 24.53
CA ARG A 294 -4.12 -12.08 24.07
C ARG A 294 -2.96 -13.01 24.44
N THR A 295 -3.01 -13.54 25.66
CA THR A 295 -2.11 -14.60 26.11
C THR A 295 -2.75 -15.95 25.82
N PHE A 296 -2.33 -16.57 24.72
CA PHE A 296 -2.75 -17.93 24.39
C PHE A 296 -2.00 -18.92 25.27
N VAL A 297 -2.62 -19.32 26.37
CA VAL A 297 -2.14 -20.45 27.18
C VAL A 297 -2.85 -21.72 26.70
N THR A 298 -2.60 -22.13 25.45
CA THR A 298 -3.06 -23.44 24.94
C THR A 298 -2.08 -24.53 25.36
N PRO A 299 -2.55 -25.73 25.79
CA PRO A 299 -1.68 -26.85 26.10
C PRO A 299 -0.76 -27.16 24.91
N LYS A 300 0.54 -27.35 25.18
CA LYS A 300 1.64 -27.42 24.18
C LYS A 300 1.44 -28.47 23.07
N ARG A 301 0.51 -29.41 23.25
CA ARG A 301 0.15 -30.49 22.32
C ARG A 301 -0.65 -30.00 21.09
N GLU A 302 -1.39 -28.90 21.20
CA GLU A 302 -2.22 -28.31 20.13
C GLU A 302 -1.70 -26.95 19.67
N SER A 303 -0.46 -26.61 20.03
CA SER A 303 0.09 -25.27 19.82
C SER A 303 0.36 -24.99 18.33
N MET A 304 -0.44 -24.10 17.74
CA MET A 304 -0.16 -23.46 16.45
C MET A 304 0.79 -22.26 16.59
N GLU A 305 1.52 -22.15 17.71
CA GLU A 305 2.38 -21.02 18.06
C GLU A 305 3.35 -20.63 16.94
N GLN A 306 3.93 -21.59 16.21
CA GLN A 306 4.83 -21.27 15.09
C GLN A 306 4.09 -20.54 13.96
N THR A 307 2.90 -21.01 13.59
CA THR A 307 2.08 -20.41 12.53
C THR A 307 1.52 -19.05 12.96
N GLU A 308 1.14 -18.91 14.23
CA GLU A 308 0.67 -17.65 14.82
C GLU A 308 1.79 -16.60 14.91
N LEU A 309 2.99 -17.02 15.34
CA LEU A 309 4.19 -16.17 15.34
C LEU A 309 4.55 -15.74 13.92
N GLU A 310 4.50 -16.66 12.94
CA GLU A 310 4.74 -16.33 11.54
C GLU A 310 3.70 -15.36 10.99
N TRP A 311 2.41 -15.55 11.30
CA TRP A 311 1.34 -14.66 10.89
C TRP A 311 1.54 -13.26 11.48
N THR A 312 1.82 -13.18 12.78
CA THR A 312 2.09 -11.92 13.49
C THR A 312 3.35 -11.24 12.93
N ARG A 313 4.42 -12.01 12.65
CA ARG A 313 5.64 -11.50 11.99
C ARG A 313 5.37 -10.98 10.59
N LYS A 314 4.56 -11.67 9.79
CA LYS A 314 4.17 -11.23 8.44
C LYS A 314 3.33 -9.96 8.50
N GLN A 315 2.41 -9.86 9.47
CA GLN A 315 1.60 -8.67 9.67
C GLN A 315 2.44 -7.47 10.13
N ALA A 316 3.35 -7.65 11.07
CA ALA A 316 4.32 -6.62 11.49
C ALA A 316 5.26 -6.22 10.34
N ALA A 317 5.73 -7.19 9.53
CA ALA A 317 6.54 -6.90 8.34
C ALA A 317 5.77 -6.08 7.29
N ALA A 318 4.49 -6.40 7.06
CA ALA A 318 3.63 -5.63 6.16
C ALA A 318 3.36 -4.21 6.69
N ARG A 319 3.10 -4.05 8.00
CA ARG A 319 2.96 -2.73 8.65
C ARG A 319 4.23 -1.88 8.50
N ARG A 320 5.41 -2.47 8.74
CA ARG A 320 6.71 -1.82 8.51
C ARG A 320 6.96 -1.41 7.05
N ALA A 321 6.39 -2.14 6.10
CA ALA A 321 6.53 -1.81 4.67
C ALA A 321 5.67 -0.60 4.26
N VAL A 322 4.55 -0.37 4.94
CA VAL A 322 3.59 0.71 4.62
C VAL A 322 3.88 1.99 5.42
N GLY A 323 4.54 1.91 6.57
CA GLY A 323 4.90 3.08 7.37
C GLY A 323 5.79 2.79 8.57
N PHE A 324 6.15 3.85 9.31
CA PHE A 324 6.86 3.74 10.58
C PHE A 324 5.85 3.50 11.71
N ALA A 325 5.92 2.33 12.36
CA ALA A 325 5.11 1.97 13.53
C ALA A 325 6.00 1.97 14.77
N ASP A 326 5.64 2.76 15.78
CA ASP A 326 6.41 2.90 17.03
C ASP A 326 6.36 1.63 17.90
N ASP A 327 5.25 0.89 17.83
CA ASP A 327 5.01 -0.28 18.68
C ASP A 327 5.89 -1.49 18.31
N ASP A 328 6.44 -1.51 17.09
CA ASP A 328 7.22 -2.62 16.54
C ASP A 328 8.75 -2.43 16.66
N LEU A 329 9.23 -1.39 17.36
CA LEU A 329 10.67 -1.14 17.50
C LEU A 329 11.36 -2.16 18.41
N ARG A 330 12.46 -2.71 17.92
CA ARG A 330 13.36 -3.53 18.74
C ARG A 330 14.05 -2.66 19.80
N PRO A 331 14.46 -3.24 20.95
CA PRO A 331 15.24 -2.50 21.94
C PRO A 331 16.47 -1.79 21.35
N ASP A 332 17.16 -2.43 20.41
CA ASP A 332 18.34 -1.86 19.72
C ASP A 332 17.99 -0.65 18.82
N GLU A 333 16.76 -0.61 18.29
CA GLU A 333 16.25 0.47 17.43
C GLU A 333 15.70 1.64 18.25
N ARG A 334 15.54 1.45 19.57
CA ARG A 334 15.01 2.42 20.53
C ARG A 334 16.08 3.42 21.00
N ASN A 335 16.90 3.88 20.06
CA ASN A 335 17.93 4.90 20.26
C ASN A 335 17.52 6.21 19.56
N PRO A 336 17.55 7.36 20.24
CA PRO A 336 17.22 8.67 19.65
C PRO A 336 18.00 8.99 18.36
N GLU A 337 19.27 8.62 18.29
CA GLU A 337 20.09 8.88 17.09
C GLU A 337 19.67 7.98 15.92
N TRP A 338 19.32 6.72 16.20
CA TRP A 338 18.80 5.81 15.18
C TRP A 338 17.46 6.31 14.63
N LEU A 339 16.56 6.77 15.51
CA LEU A 339 15.25 7.32 15.13
C LEU A 339 15.38 8.59 14.30
N LYS A 340 16.33 9.46 14.65
CA LYS A 340 16.67 10.63 13.84
C LYS A 340 17.13 10.21 12.44
N GLN A 341 18.12 9.32 12.34
CA GLN A 341 18.62 8.84 11.05
C GLN A 341 17.50 8.18 10.23
N ARG A 342 16.64 7.39 10.87
CA ARG A 342 15.48 6.77 10.24
C ARG A 342 14.50 7.83 9.71
N GLY A 343 14.19 8.84 10.50
CA GLY A 343 13.39 9.99 10.07
C GLY A 343 14.02 10.74 8.90
N ASP A 344 15.35 10.93 8.91
CA ASP A 344 16.08 11.59 7.82
C ASP A 344 15.96 10.78 6.51
N THR A 345 16.02 9.43 6.58
CA THR A 345 15.81 8.59 5.39
C THR A 345 14.40 8.74 4.81
N PHE A 346 13.37 8.82 5.65
CA PHE A 346 12.00 9.06 5.19
C PHE A 346 11.81 10.46 4.62
N PHE A 347 12.46 11.46 5.23
CA PHE A 347 12.45 12.83 4.73
C PHE A 347 13.10 12.93 3.34
N GLN A 348 14.23 12.26 3.13
CA GLN A 348 14.89 12.17 1.81
C GLN A 348 14.00 11.47 0.76
N GLN A 349 13.24 10.47 1.18
CA GLN A 349 12.23 9.79 0.35
C GLN A 349 10.96 10.62 0.11
N LYS A 350 10.90 11.86 0.59
CA LYS A 350 9.72 12.76 0.56
C LYS A 350 8.49 12.20 1.28
N ASN A 351 8.67 11.19 2.14
CA ASN A 351 7.60 10.67 2.99
C ASN A 351 7.62 11.42 4.32
N PHE A 352 7.03 12.62 4.32
CA PHE A 352 7.04 13.52 5.48
C PHE A 352 6.21 12.97 6.66
N LEU A 353 5.12 12.25 6.41
CA LEU A 353 4.27 11.66 7.46
C LEU A 353 5.01 10.58 8.24
N ALA A 354 5.70 9.66 7.54
CA ALA A 354 6.51 8.65 8.19
C ALA A 354 7.70 9.27 8.95
N ALA A 355 8.31 10.33 8.40
CA ALA A 355 9.37 11.07 9.08
C ALA A 355 8.87 11.70 10.40
N ILE A 356 7.70 12.34 10.40
CA ILE A 356 7.09 12.91 11.61
C ILE A 356 6.84 11.83 12.66
N SER A 357 6.34 10.66 12.25
CA SER A 357 6.11 9.53 13.16
C SER A 357 7.43 9.07 13.82
N ALA A 358 8.50 8.93 13.02
CA ALA A 358 9.82 8.53 13.50
C ALA A 358 10.44 9.56 14.46
N TYR A 359 10.38 10.85 14.13
CA TYR A 359 10.86 11.90 15.04
C TYR A 359 10.03 11.98 16.31
N SER A 360 8.72 11.80 16.21
CA SER A 360 7.83 11.82 17.38
C SER A 360 8.09 10.64 18.33
N ALA A 361 8.41 9.46 17.80
CA ALA A 361 8.93 8.35 18.60
C ALA A 361 10.23 8.70 19.31
N GLY A 362 11.16 9.36 18.62
CA GLY A 362 12.41 9.84 19.24
C GLY A 362 12.17 10.81 20.39
N ILE A 363 11.24 11.75 20.21
CA ILE A 363 10.88 12.76 21.22
C ILE A 363 10.21 12.12 22.44
N ARG A 364 9.43 11.04 22.25
CA ARG A 364 8.88 10.26 23.38
C ARG A 364 9.97 9.62 24.23
N LEU A 365 11.09 9.21 23.63
CA LEU A 365 12.22 8.63 24.35
C LEU A 365 13.07 9.70 25.04
N THR A 366 13.48 10.73 24.30
CA THR A 366 14.34 11.81 24.81
C THR A 366 13.80 13.16 24.41
N LYS A 367 13.27 13.89 25.38
CA LYS A 367 12.75 15.26 25.19
C LYS A 367 13.84 16.31 25.11
N ASP A 368 15.07 15.99 25.53
CA ASP A 368 16.17 16.96 25.59
C ASP A 368 16.92 17.09 24.25
N TYR A 369 16.58 16.27 23.25
CA TYR A 369 17.29 16.23 21.97
C TYR A 369 16.67 17.19 20.93
N TYR A 370 17.14 18.44 20.93
CA TYR A 370 16.62 19.52 20.05
C TYR A 370 16.62 19.17 18.55
N ALA A 371 17.55 18.32 18.10
CA ALA A 371 17.68 17.96 16.69
C ALA A 371 16.43 17.24 16.15
N LEU A 372 15.74 16.47 16.99
CA LEU A 372 14.50 15.80 16.60
C LEU A 372 13.36 16.79 16.36
N PHE A 373 13.19 17.78 17.25
CA PHE A 373 12.22 18.87 17.05
C PHE A 373 12.55 19.69 15.80
N LEU A 374 13.84 19.99 15.60
CA LEU A 374 14.28 20.73 14.43
C LEU A 374 13.99 19.99 13.12
N ASN A 375 14.26 18.69 13.05
CA ASN A 375 13.96 17.91 11.84
C ASN A 375 12.46 17.64 11.66
N ARG A 376 11.71 17.48 12.76
CA ARG A 376 10.24 17.35 12.73
C ARG A 376 9.57 18.64 12.24
N SER A 377 10.01 19.81 12.70
CA SER A 377 9.52 21.11 12.20
C SER A 377 9.72 21.27 10.69
N ALA A 378 10.85 20.79 10.15
CA ALA A 378 11.08 20.80 8.70
C ALA A 378 10.06 19.91 7.94
N ALA A 379 9.72 18.75 8.49
CA ALA A 379 8.68 17.88 7.93
C ALA A 379 7.28 18.48 8.04
N HIS A 380 6.97 19.17 9.16
CA HIS A 380 5.72 19.90 9.31
C HIS A 380 5.59 21.07 8.34
N LEU A 381 6.67 21.82 8.13
CA LEU A 381 6.71 22.92 7.16
C LEU A 381 6.48 22.42 5.73
N ALA A 382 7.03 21.26 5.37
CA ALA A 382 6.83 20.64 4.06
C ALA A 382 5.39 20.11 3.85
N LEU A 383 4.68 19.78 4.93
CA LEU A 383 3.27 19.37 4.91
C LEU A 383 2.29 20.52 5.18
N GLU A 384 2.77 21.78 5.19
CA GLU A 384 1.96 22.98 5.45
C GLU A 384 1.28 23.00 6.83
N ASN A 385 1.79 22.22 7.79
CA ASN A 385 1.33 22.21 9.17
C ASN A 385 2.04 23.30 9.98
N TYR A 386 1.71 24.56 9.71
CA TYR A 386 2.46 25.72 10.23
C TYR A 386 2.36 25.88 11.75
N GLN A 387 1.20 25.62 12.37
CA GLN A 387 1.02 25.71 13.83
C GLN A 387 1.97 24.78 14.59
N ARG A 388 1.96 23.48 14.23
CA ARG A 388 2.85 22.47 14.83
C ARG A 388 4.33 22.75 14.54
N CYS A 389 4.64 23.30 13.37
CA CYS A 389 5.99 23.74 13.04
C CYS A 389 6.48 24.83 14.02
N ALA A 390 5.66 25.84 14.29
CA ALA A 390 6.00 26.92 15.20
C ALA A 390 6.17 26.44 16.66
N GLU A 391 5.31 25.52 17.12
CA GLU A 391 5.43 24.85 18.42
C GLU A 391 6.76 24.09 18.54
N ASP A 392 7.10 23.26 17.54
CA ASP A 392 8.34 22.48 17.52
C ASP A 392 9.59 23.38 17.50
N CYS A 393 9.57 24.45 16.73
CA CYS A 393 10.67 25.41 16.72
C CYS A 393 10.81 26.15 18.05
N SER A 394 9.71 26.43 18.74
CA SER A 394 9.74 27.08 20.05
C SER A 394 10.31 26.15 21.13
N ALA A 395 9.87 24.89 21.16
CA ALA A 395 10.44 23.87 22.03
C ALA A 395 11.94 23.64 21.76
N ALA A 396 12.35 23.62 20.48
CA ALA A 396 13.75 23.51 20.11
C ALA A 396 14.58 24.71 20.60
N LEU A 397 14.05 25.94 20.53
CA LEU A 397 14.74 27.14 21.00
C LEU A 397 14.90 27.17 22.53
N GLU A 398 13.94 26.67 23.28
CA GLU A 398 14.05 26.51 24.74
C GLU A 398 15.21 25.57 25.11
N LEU A 399 15.33 24.44 24.41
CA LEU A 399 16.42 23.47 24.59
C LEU A 399 17.79 23.98 24.14
N LEU A 400 17.83 25.02 23.30
CA LEU A 400 19.06 25.61 22.77
C LEU A 400 19.63 26.72 23.67
N GLN A 401 19.14 26.85 24.91
CA GLN A 401 19.72 27.72 25.93
C GLN A 401 20.75 26.94 26.77
N PRO A 402 21.95 27.48 27.05
CA PRO A 402 22.45 28.82 26.73
C PRO A 402 22.88 28.98 25.27
N ALA A 403 22.94 30.24 24.82
CA ALA A 403 23.42 30.60 23.48
C ALA A 403 24.93 30.35 23.34
N VAL A 404 25.31 29.31 22.57
CA VAL A 404 26.71 28.94 22.29
C VAL A 404 26.99 29.06 20.80
N GLU A 405 28.25 29.24 20.40
CA GLU A 405 28.62 29.32 18.98
C GLU A 405 28.33 27.99 18.25
N SER A 406 28.57 26.84 18.90
CA SER A 406 28.27 25.50 18.36
C SER A 406 26.80 25.31 18.00
N ASN A 407 25.88 25.94 18.75
CA ASN A 407 24.45 25.81 18.56
C ASN A 407 23.84 26.96 17.73
N ARG A 408 24.65 27.94 17.31
CA ARG A 408 24.22 29.10 16.52
C ARG A 408 23.45 28.70 15.26
N LYS A 409 23.97 27.74 14.49
CA LYS A 409 23.32 27.27 13.25
C LYS A 409 21.94 26.65 13.50
N ALA A 410 21.80 25.88 14.57
CA ALA A 410 20.52 25.29 14.95
C ALA A 410 19.51 26.37 15.35
N ARG A 411 19.94 27.38 16.12
CA ARG A 411 19.09 28.53 16.50
C ARG A 411 18.63 29.33 15.29
N VAL A 412 19.53 29.62 14.35
CA VAL A 412 19.20 30.29 13.08
C VAL A 412 18.16 29.49 12.30
N ALA A 413 18.34 28.17 12.18
CA ALA A 413 17.39 27.31 11.48
C ALA A 413 16.02 27.25 12.16
N CYS A 414 15.96 27.24 13.50
CA CYS A 414 14.70 27.30 14.25
C CYS A 414 13.97 28.62 13.98
N LEU A 415 14.67 29.75 14.14
CA LEU A 415 14.09 31.08 13.94
C LEU A 415 13.60 31.26 12.51
N ALA A 416 14.39 30.87 11.51
CA ALA A 416 14.00 30.98 10.11
C ALA A 416 12.76 30.14 9.76
N ARG A 417 12.65 28.91 10.30
CA ARG A 417 11.48 28.04 10.07
C ARG A 417 10.24 28.52 10.81
N ARG A 418 10.39 28.98 12.05
CA ARG A 418 9.28 29.57 12.83
C ARG A 418 8.77 30.84 12.16
N ALA A 419 9.67 31.73 11.75
CA ALA A 419 9.34 32.91 10.96
C ALA A 419 8.56 32.57 9.69
N ALA A 420 9.06 31.60 8.89
CA ALA A 420 8.36 31.16 7.69
C ALA A 420 6.96 30.58 7.99
N ALA A 421 6.81 29.83 9.08
CA ALA A 421 5.51 29.31 9.52
C ALA A 421 4.57 30.44 9.96
N LEU A 422 5.05 31.42 10.75
CA LEU A 422 4.27 32.56 11.23
C LEU A 422 3.77 33.44 10.07
N VAL A 423 4.62 33.71 9.07
CA VAL A 423 4.23 34.44 7.86
C VAL A 423 3.10 33.71 7.13
N LYS A 424 3.18 32.38 7.03
CA LYS A 424 2.13 31.56 6.41
C LYS A 424 0.83 31.50 7.21
N LEU A 425 0.91 31.69 8.53
CA LEU A 425 -0.24 31.82 9.41
C LEU A 425 -0.88 33.22 9.38
N GLY A 426 -0.25 34.19 8.73
CA GLY A 426 -0.72 35.58 8.65
C GLY A 426 -0.10 36.52 9.69
N PHE A 427 0.77 36.03 10.58
CA PHE A 427 1.50 36.86 11.54
C PHE A 427 2.76 37.46 10.92
N LEU A 428 2.58 38.35 9.94
CA LEU A 428 3.67 38.90 9.13
C LEU A 428 4.70 39.69 9.97
N GLN A 429 4.24 40.56 10.87
CA GLN A 429 5.09 41.36 11.75
C GLN A 429 6.01 40.49 12.62
N GLN A 430 5.43 39.51 13.31
CA GLN A 430 6.19 38.59 14.19
C GLN A 430 7.17 37.75 13.38
N GLY A 431 6.74 37.26 12.21
CA GLY A 431 7.61 36.51 11.31
C GLY A 431 8.79 37.34 10.80
N TYR A 432 8.58 38.61 10.48
CA TYR A 432 9.65 39.54 10.07
C TYR A 432 10.68 39.75 11.18
N GLU A 433 10.24 40.02 12.41
CA GLU A 433 11.12 40.23 13.56
C GLU A 433 12.02 39.01 13.84
N GLU A 434 11.45 37.81 13.75
CA GLU A 434 12.21 36.57 13.91
C GLU A 434 13.18 36.29 12.77
N MET A 435 12.79 36.61 11.52
CA MET A 435 13.67 36.48 10.37
C MET A 435 14.86 37.45 10.46
N VAL A 436 14.62 38.68 10.93
CA VAL A 436 15.68 39.66 11.23
C VAL A 436 16.58 39.15 12.34
N ALA A 437 16.03 38.56 13.41
CA ALA A 437 16.83 37.95 14.47
C ALA A 437 17.71 36.80 13.94
N ALA A 438 17.19 35.97 13.03
CA ALA A 438 17.96 34.92 12.37
C ALA A 438 19.11 35.49 11.51
N SER A 439 18.84 36.54 10.73
CA SER A 439 19.84 37.22 9.89
C SER A 439 20.95 37.88 10.72
N ARG A 440 20.62 38.43 11.90
CA ARG A 440 21.62 38.96 12.85
C ARG A 440 22.56 37.89 13.40
N LEU A 441 22.06 36.66 13.59
CA LEU A 441 22.85 35.53 14.10
C LEU A 441 23.77 34.93 13.02
N ASP A 442 23.35 34.87 11.76
CA ASP A 442 24.23 34.48 10.66
C ASP A 442 24.22 35.47 9.49
N PRO A 443 24.98 36.58 9.61
CA PRO A 443 25.01 37.61 8.57
C PRO A 443 25.60 37.13 7.25
N LYS A 444 26.27 35.97 7.20
CA LYS A 444 26.91 35.46 5.97
C LYS A 444 25.93 34.79 5.02
N GLU A 445 24.77 34.39 5.52
CA GLU A 445 23.78 33.65 4.76
C GLU A 445 22.91 34.62 3.94
N GLU A 446 23.12 34.61 2.63
CA GLU A 446 22.41 35.53 1.70
C GLU A 446 20.92 35.18 1.60
N SER A 447 20.55 33.91 1.73
CA SER A 447 19.14 33.47 1.66
C SER A 447 18.26 34.12 2.73
N LEU A 448 18.78 34.32 3.94
CA LEU A 448 18.07 35.02 5.01
C LEU A 448 17.89 36.51 4.71
N ARG A 449 18.90 37.15 4.12
CA ARG A 449 18.84 38.58 3.77
C ARG A 449 17.78 38.85 2.71
N ILE A 450 17.75 38.01 1.67
CA ILE A 450 16.74 38.09 0.60
C ILE A 450 15.34 37.91 1.18
N GLU A 451 15.13 36.94 2.08
CA GLU A 451 13.82 36.72 2.67
C GLU A 451 13.40 37.87 3.60
N VAL A 452 14.32 38.47 4.36
CA VAL A 452 14.05 39.68 5.17
C VAL A 452 13.59 40.84 4.28
N GLU A 453 14.31 41.11 3.18
CA GLU A 453 13.97 42.18 2.24
C GLU A 453 12.62 41.91 1.56
N ARG A 454 12.33 40.65 1.23
CA ARG A 454 11.03 40.23 0.69
C ARG A 454 9.89 40.50 1.69
N LEU A 455 10.06 40.09 2.94
CA LEU A 455 9.04 40.29 3.97
C LEU A 455 8.81 41.77 4.26
N ARG A 456 9.88 42.58 4.23
CA ARG A 456 9.78 44.04 4.37
C ARG A 456 8.89 44.65 3.30
N ARG A 457 9.10 44.30 2.02
CA ARG A 457 8.26 44.80 0.92
C ARG A 457 6.80 44.37 1.08
N CYS A 458 6.56 43.12 1.48
CA CYS A 458 5.19 42.66 1.74
C CYS A 458 4.50 43.43 2.88
N MET A 459 5.26 43.93 3.87
CA MET A 459 4.69 44.77 4.93
C MET A 459 4.38 46.18 4.44
N ASP A 460 5.29 46.78 3.66
CA ASP A 460 5.09 48.09 3.05
C ASP A 460 3.84 48.06 2.13
N ASP A 461 3.69 47.02 1.29
CA ASP A 461 2.52 46.81 0.42
C ASP A 461 1.20 46.68 1.20
N GLN A 462 1.21 46.02 2.38
CA GLN A 462 0.01 45.91 3.22
C GLN A 462 -0.39 47.26 3.82
N SER A 463 0.59 48.07 4.22
CA SER A 463 0.32 49.41 4.76
C SER A 463 -0.28 50.36 3.72
N GLU A 464 0.15 50.26 2.45
CA GLU A 464 -0.41 51.06 1.35
C GLU A 464 -1.83 50.62 0.95
N SER A 465 -2.23 49.38 1.23
CA SER A 465 -3.58 48.88 0.92
C SER A 465 -4.64 49.21 1.96
N ASP A 466 -4.22 49.54 3.18
CA ASP A 466 -5.11 49.89 4.30
C ASP A 466 -5.35 51.41 4.43
N GLU A 467 -4.60 52.25 3.68
CA GLU A 467 -4.84 53.70 3.48
C GLU A 467 -5.80 53.98 2.31
#